data_AF-A0AAV8WVM2-F1
#
_entry.id   AF-A0AAV8WVM2-F1
#
_cell.length_a   1.000
_cell.length_b   1.000
_cell.length_c   1.000
_cell.angle_alpha   90.00
_cell.angle_beta   90.00
_cell.angle_gamma   90.00
#
_symmetry.space_group_name_H-M   'P 1'
#
loop_
_entity.id
_entity.type
_entity.pdbx_description
1 polymer ?
#
loop_
_entity_poly.entity_id
_entity_poly.type
_entity_poly.pdbx_seq_one_letter_code
_entity_poly.pdbx_strand_id
1 'polypeptide(L)'
;MIKPTQQNIEALCTELRNPKYGAYYIHFSNIIAKADIKVLAEHDEHEVVKEVQELYMDYLAVNPHLFSIGLSTCMNSLQWNQGALQRSVQGIISLLLFLKKCPAIRYQANSRLCKDLGTRIDEIMSKESSLFAFGQNSQPLLLILDRRDDPITPLLNQWTYQAMVHELLTINNNRVNLSNVTGVSKELSEVVLSAEQDTFYAKNIFMNYGEIGTNIKQLMDQFQAKAKSHQKIESIADIKCFVEAYPQFKKLSGNVTKHVTVVGELSAMVTKYHLLDVSEVEQEISSQNDHSSHLHSIKNY
;
A
#
# COMPACT_ATOMS: atom_id res chain seq x y z
N MET A 1 -14.33 5.31 -13.59
CA MET A 1 -12.86 5.44 -13.76
C MET A 1 -12.29 4.08 -14.10
N ILE A 2 -11.43 3.99 -15.11
CA ILE A 2 -10.91 2.71 -15.63
C ILE A 2 -9.49 2.85 -16.17
N LYS A 3 -8.76 1.74 -16.35
CA LYS A 3 -7.49 1.72 -17.08
C LYS A 3 -7.75 1.72 -18.59
N PRO A 4 -6.93 2.39 -19.43
CA PRO A 4 -7.04 2.35 -20.89
C PRO A 4 -6.44 1.05 -21.47
N THR A 5 -6.97 -0.10 -21.05
CA THR A 5 -6.61 -1.41 -21.60
C THR A 5 -7.58 -1.79 -22.71
N GLN A 6 -7.13 -2.53 -23.72
CA GLN A 6 -7.97 -3.02 -24.82
C GLN A 6 -9.31 -3.61 -24.35
N GLN A 7 -9.29 -4.49 -23.36
CA GLN A 7 -10.50 -5.09 -22.77
C GLN A 7 -11.48 -4.06 -22.21
N ASN A 8 -10.99 -3.02 -21.55
CA ASN A 8 -11.83 -1.96 -20.99
C ASN A 8 -12.38 -1.04 -22.09
N ILE A 9 -11.60 -0.79 -23.15
CA ILE A 9 -12.07 -0.03 -24.32
C ILE A 9 -13.21 -0.79 -25.01
N GLU A 10 -13.06 -2.10 -25.24
CA GLU A 10 -14.11 -2.96 -25.82
C GLU A 10 -15.36 -3.03 -24.95
N ALA A 11 -15.18 -3.15 -23.62
CA ALA A 11 -16.30 -3.13 -22.68
C ALA A 11 -17.04 -1.78 -22.70
N LEU A 12 -16.31 -0.66 -22.77
CA LEU A 12 -16.92 0.66 -22.93
C LEU A 12 -17.65 0.80 -24.26
N CYS A 13 -17.07 0.35 -25.37
CA CYS A 13 -17.73 0.38 -26.68
C CYS A 13 -19.05 -0.40 -26.65
N THR A 14 -19.08 -1.54 -25.96
CA THR A 14 -20.29 -2.33 -25.77
C THR A 14 -21.33 -1.59 -24.93
N GLU A 15 -20.90 -0.91 -23.86
CA GLU A 15 -21.77 -0.10 -23.00
C GLU A 15 -22.32 1.13 -23.74
N LEU A 16 -21.52 1.81 -24.56
CA LEU A 16 -21.95 3.03 -25.28
C LEU A 16 -22.92 2.76 -26.43
N ARG A 17 -22.86 1.57 -27.06
CA ARG A 17 -23.85 1.15 -28.07
C ARG A 17 -25.25 0.97 -27.48
N ASN A 18 -25.34 0.53 -26.22
CA ASN A 18 -26.60 0.34 -25.52
C ASN A 18 -26.51 0.91 -24.10
N PRO A 19 -26.53 2.25 -23.97
CA PRO A 19 -26.21 2.93 -22.73
C PRO A 19 -27.27 2.67 -21.66
N LYS A 20 -26.81 2.24 -20.48
CA LYS A 20 -27.66 1.98 -19.30
C LYS A 20 -27.94 3.24 -18.49
N TYR A 21 -27.11 4.27 -18.66
CA TYR A 21 -27.21 5.53 -17.92
C TYR A 21 -27.47 6.69 -18.89
N GLY A 22 -28.11 7.76 -18.40
CA GLY A 22 -28.42 8.94 -19.23
C GLY A 22 -27.21 9.82 -19.57
N ALA A 23 -26.08 9.65 -18.89
CA ALA A 23 -24.84 10.39 -19.15
C ALA A 23 -23.62 9.63 -18.61
N TYR A 24 -22.47 9.80 -19.29
CA TYR A 24 -21.19 9.20 -18.91
C TYR A 24 -20.08 10.25 -18.78
N TYR A 25 -19.31 10.14 -17.70
CA TYR A 25 -18.08 10.89 -17.46
C TYR A 25 -16.91 9.90 -17.35
N ILE A 26 -16.17 9.75 -18.45
CA ILE A 26 -15.17 8.70 -18.59
C ILE A 26 -13.82 9.22 -18.13
N HIS A 27 -13.32 8.63 -17.04
CA HIS A 27 -12.01 8.97 -16.49
C HIS A 27 -11.06 7.79 -16.68
N PHE A 28 -9.98 7.99 -17.42
CA PHE A 28 -8.91 7.02 -17.62
C PHE A 28 -7.81 7.21 -16.58
N SER A 29 -7.31 6.13 -15.99
CA SER A 29 -6.29 6.22 -14.94
C SER A 29 -4.87 6.50 -15.47
N ASN A 30 -4.68 6.47 -16.79
CA ASN A 30 -3.40 6.62 -17.48
C ASN A 30 -3.62 7.24 -18.87
N ILE A 31 -2.54 7.51 -19.60
CA ILE A 31 -2.58 8.05 -20.97
C ILE A 31 -3.38 7.11 -21.88
N ILE A 32 -4.32 7.66 -22.64
CA ILE A 32 -5.11 6.91 -23.64
C ILE A 32 -4.64 7.23 -25.07
N ALA A 33 -4.60 6.22 -25.93
CA ALA A 33 -4.25 6.44 -27.33
C ALA A 33 -5.37 7.21 -28.06
N LYS A 34 -5.00 8.15 -28.94
CA LYS A 34 -5.95 8.88 -29.77
C LYS A 34 -6.82 7.96 -30.65
N ALA A 35 -6.31 6.79 -31.03
CA ALA A 35 -7.08 5.79 -31.76
C ALA A 35 -8.24 5.25 -30.92
N ASP A 36 -7.98 4.92 -29.64
CA ASP A 36 -9.02 4.40 -28.73
C ASP A 36 -10.10 5.45 -28.45
N ILE A 37 -9.72 6.74 -28.33
CA ILE A 37 -10.69 7.83 -28.20
C ILE A 37 -11.61 7.89 -29.44
N LYS A 38 -11.05 7.74 -30.65
CA LYS A 38 -11.85 7.73 -31.88
C LYS A 38 -12.82 6.55 -31.91
N VAL A 39 -12.34 5.36 -31.52
CA VAL A 39 -13.19 4.16 -31.44
C VAL A 39 -14.35 4.40 -30.46
N LEU A 40 -14.08 4.95 -29.27
CA LEU A 40 -15.14 5.27 -28.31
C LEU A 40 -16.15 6.28 -28.87
N ALA A 41 -15.68 7.32 -29.56
CA ALA A 41 -16.53 8.33 -30.17
C ALA A 41 -17.44 7.74 -31.28
N GLU A 42 -16.93 6.81 -32.09
CA GLU A 42 -17.74 6.10 -33.11
C GLU A 42 -18.84 5.23 -32.49
N HIS A 43 -18.69 4.81 -31.24
CA HIS A 43 -19.63 3.93 -30.55
C HIS A 43 -20.62 4.67 -29.64
N ASP A 44 -20.46 5.98 -29.45
CA ASP A 44 -21.39 6.83 -28.70
C ASP A 44 -22.52 7.36 -29.60
N GLU A 45 -23.29 6.44 -30.19
CA GLU A 45 -24.39 6.79 -31.12
C GLU A 45 -25.51 7.59 -30.45
N HIS A 46 -25.60 7.55 -29.11
CA HIS A 46 -26.60 8.24 -28.30
C HIS A 46 -26.11 9.57 -27.71
N GLU A 47 -24.88 9.98 -28.02
CA GLU A 47 -24.25 11.22 -27.53
C GLU A 47 -24.32 11.39 -26.00
N VAL A 48 -24.17 10.28 -25.27
CA VAL A 48 -24.30 10.23 -23.81
C VAL A 48 -22.99 10.56 -23.09
N VAL A 49 -21.84 10.50 -23.77
CA VAL A 49 -20.56 10.87 -23.17
C VAL A 49 -20.46 12.39 -23.07
N LYS A 50 -20.34 12.89 -21.83
CA LYS A 50 -20.23 14.34 -21.56
C LYS A 50 -18.80 14.79 -21.34
N GLU A 51 -17.94 13.88 -20.91
CA GLU A 51 -16.58 14.22 -20.56
C GLU A 51 -15.66 12.99 -20.69
N VAL A 52 -14.45 13.23 -21.19
CA VAL A 52 -13.36 12.26 -21.19
C VAL A 52 -12.12 12.94 -20.61
N GLN A 53 -11.59 12.39 -19.52
CA GLN A 53 -10.41 12.92 -18.83
C GLN A 53 -9.40 11.84 -18.47
N GLU A 54 -8.13 12.22 -18.44
CA GLU A 54 -7.03 11.41 -17.91
C GLU A 54 -6.72 11.85 -16.48
N LEU A 55 -6.86 10.94 -15.52
CA LEU A 55 -6.51 11.13 -14.12
C LEU A 55 -5.42 10.14 -13.74
N TYR A 56 -4.16 10.59 -13.66
CA TYR A 56 -2.98 9.76 -13.52
C TYR A 56 -2.83 9.06 -12.15
N MET A 57 -3.74 8.14 -11.81
CA MET A 57 -3.76 7.40 -10.55
C MET A 57 -3.67 5.87 -10.80
N ASP A 58 -2.73 5.45 -11.64
CA ASP A 58 -2.51 4.05 -12.00
C ASP A 58 -1.44 3.35 -11.13
N TYR A 59 -1.52 3.57 -9.82
CA TYR A 59 -0.70 2.94 -8.78
C TYR A 59 -1.48 2.86 -7.46
N LEU A 60 -0.99 2.06 -6.52
CA LEU A 60 -1.57 1.89 -5.19
C LEU A 60 -0.74 2.72 -4.19
N ALA A 61 -1.33 3.78 -3.63
CA ALA A 61 -0.71 4.52 -2.54
C ALA A 61 -0.79 3.69 -1.25
N VAL A 62 0.36 3.42 -0.63
CA VAL A 62 0.45 2.65 0.62
C VAL A 62 0.66 3.59 1.80
N ASN A 63 1.68 4.45 1.72
CA ASN A 63 1.99 5.52 2.68
C ASN A 63 2.32 6.80 1.91
N PRO A 64 2.44 7.99 2.56
CA PRO A 64 2.80 9.23 1.87
C PRO A 64 4.06 9.18 1.00
N HIS A 65 5.00 8.28 1.33
CA HIS A 65 6.26 8.08 0.61
C HIS A 65 6.45 6.64 0.10
N LEU A 66 5.38 5.85 0.02
CA LEU A 66 5.42 4.45 -0.45
C LEU A 66 4.24 4.16 -1.37
N PHE A 67 4.52 3.62 -2.54
CA PHE A 67 3.51 3.14 -3.49
C PHE A 67 3.85 1.74 -3.99
N SER A 68 2.84 1.06 -4.53
CA SER A 68 2.98 -0.22 -5.20
C SER A 68 2.30 -0.19 -6.58
N ILE A 69 2.86 -0.93 -7.53
CA ILE A 69 2.23 -1.13 -8.84
C ILE A 69 1.13 -2.20 -8.78
N GLY A 70 1.09 -2.99 -7.71
CA GLY A 70 0.15 -4.10 -7.54
C GLY A 70 0.49 -5.32 -8.39
N LEU A 71 1.79 -5.58 -8.63
CA LEU A 71 2.28 -6.77 -9.32
C LEU A 71 2.72 -7.80 -8.28
N SER A 72 2.19 -9.03 -8.38
CA SER A 72 2.62 -10.15 -7.53
C SER A 72 3.96 -10.73 -7.97
N THR A 73 4.20 -10.79 -9.28
CA THR A 73 5.50 -11.13 -9.87
C THR A 73 5.81 -10.21 -11.04
N CYS A 74 7.08 -9.83 -11.16
CA CYS A 74 7.59 -9.03 -12.27
C CYS A 74 8.53 -9.80 -13.21
N MET A 75 8.99 -10.98 -12.79
CA MET A 75 10.01 -11.75 -13.50
C MET A 75 9.60 -13.21 -13.65
N ASN A 76 10.01 -13.79 -14.78
CA ASN A 76 9.98 -15.22 -15.04
C ASN A 76 11.40 -15.65 -15.40
N SER A 77 11.98 -16.60 -14.64
CA SER A 77 13.33 -17.12 -14.90
C SER A 77 14.40 -16.02 -15.06
N LEU A 78 14.41 -15.05 -14.13
CA LEU A 78 15.34 -13.90 -14.11
C LEU A 78 15.22 -12.94 -15.31
N GLN A 79 14.13 -13.03 -16.09
CA GLN A 79 13.80 -12.11 -17.17
C GLN A 79 12.49 -11.40 -16.89
N TRP A 80 12.30 -10.22 -17.48
CA TRP A 80 11.04 -9.50 -17.42
C TRP A 80 9.88 -10.38 -17.93
N ASN A 81 8.83 -10.49 -17.12
CA ASN A 81 7.52 -10.74 -17.69
C ASN A 81 7.12 -9.48 -18.48
N GLN A 82 6.84 -9.62 -19.78
CA GLN A 82 6.59 -8.47 -20.66
C GLN A 82 5.37 -7.65 -20.23
N GLY A 83 4.31 -8.30 -19.77
CA GLY A 83 3.13 -7.62 -19.22
C GLY A 83 3.45 -6.85 -17.94
N ALA A 84 4.27 -7.43 -17.06
CA ALA A 84 4.71 -6.76 -15.84
C ALA A 84 5.65 -5.57 -16.12
N LEU A 85 6.53 -5.68 -17.11
CA LEU A 85 7.37 -4.57 -17.57
C LEU A 85 6.52 -3.41 -18.08
N GLN A 86 5.57 -3.70 -18.99
CA GLN A 86 4.64 -2.70 -19.50
C GLN A 86 3.83 -2.05 -18.37
N ARG A 87 3.30 -2.85 -17.45
CA ARG A 87 2.54 -2.36 -16.29
C ARG A 87 3.39 -1.50 -15.35
N SER A 88 4.66 -1.85 -15.16
CA SER A 88 5.62 -1.08 -14.36
C SER A 88 5.89 0.29 -15.00
N VAL A 89 6.14 0.34 -16.31
CA VAL A 89 6.30 1.59 -17.06
C VAL A 89 5.05 2.47 -16.91
N GLN A 90 3.86 1.92 -17.16
CA GLN A 90 2.59 2.63 -17.04
C GLN A 90 2.38 3.23 -15.64
N GLY A 91 2.62 2.45 -14.58
CA GLY A 91 2.42 2.92 -13.21
C GLY A 91 3.43 3.99 -12.79
N ILE A 92 4.70 3.86 -13.21
CA ILE A 92 5.72 4.87 -12.93
C ILE A 92 5.43 6.16 -13.70
N ILE A 93 5.09 6.08 -14.99
CA ILE A 93 4.70 7.26 -15.79
C ILE A 93 3.50 7.98 -15.15
N SER A 94 2.47 7.23 -14.76
CA SER A 94 1.31 7.77 -14.05
C SER A 94 1.72 8.50 -12.77
N LEU A 95 2.60 7.92 -11.96
CA LEU A 95 3.09 8.54 -10.73
C LEU A 95 3.85 9.85 -11.02
N LEU A 96 4.73 9.85 -12.03
CA LEU A 96 5.50 11.03 -12.40
C LEU A 96 4.60 12.18 -12.87
N LEU A 97 3.57 11.88 -13.67
CA LEU A 97 2.58 12.85 -14.11
C LEU A 97 1.74 13.39 -12.95
N PHE A 98 1.28 12.50 -12.05
CA PHE A 98 0.54 12.89 -10.84
C PHE A 98 1.34 13.85 -9.95
N LEU A 99 2.61 13.51 -9.69
CA LEU A 99 3.51 14.33 -8.88
C LEU A 99 4.05 15.56 -9.62
N LYS A 100 3.75 15.69 -10.92
CA LYS A 100 4.30 16.72 -11.82
C LYS A 100 5.84 16.78 -11.75
N LYS A 101 6.49 15.63 -11.88
CA LYS A 101 7.96 15.47 -11.85
C LYS A 101 8.50 14.94 -13.17
N CYS A 102 9.52 15.62 -13.71
CA CYS A 102 10.26 15.19 -14.90
C CYS A 102 11.69 14.85 -14.48
N PRO A 103 11.98 13.60 -14.07
CA PRO A 103 13.24 13.25 -13.44
C PRO A 103 14.34 12.90 -14.43
N ALA A 104 15.59 13.11 -14.00
CA ALA A 104 16.71 12.37 -14.57
C ALA A 104 16.59 10.90 -14.16
N ILE A 105 16.81 9.98 -15.10
CA ILE A 105 16.69 8.54 -14.85
C ILE A 105 18.08 7.95 -14.63
N ARG A 106 18.25 7.25 -13.51
CA ARG A 106 19.44 6.44 -13.22
C ARG A 106 18.98 5.03 -12.88
N TYR A 107 19.77 4.04 -13.29
CA TYR A 107 19.49 2.64 -13.03
C TYR A 107 20.76 1.92 -12.63
N GLN A 108 20.60 0.84 -11.87
CA GLN A 108 21.69 -0.02 -11.43
C GLN A 108 22.43 -0.63 -12.63
N ALA A 109 23.75 -0.41 -12.72
CA ALA A 109 24.52 -0.69 -13.93
C ALA A 109 24.65 -2.19 -14.26
N ASN A 110 24.69 -3.05 -13.24
CA ASN A 110 24.77 -4.51 -13.36
C ASN A 110 23.40 -5.17 -13.66
N SER A 111 22.30 -4.41 -13.72
CA SER A 111 20.97 -4.95 -14.04
C SER A 111 20.48 -4.50 -15.41
N ARG A 112 20.47 -5.44 -16.36
CA ARG A 112 19.80 -5.26 -17.66
C ARG A 112 18.32 -4.96 -17.50
N LEU A 113 17.65 -5.55 -16.50
CA LEU A 113 16.23 -5.36 -16.25
C LEU A 113 15.92 -3.90 -15.86
N CYS A 114 16.74 -3.31 -14.97
CA CYS A 114 16.61 -1.91 -14.59
C CYS A 114 16.89 -0.97 -15.77
N LYS A 115 17.89 -1.28 -16.60
CA LYS A 115 18.17 -0.53 -17.83
C LYS A 115 16.98 -0.56 -18.79
N ASP A 116 16.43 -1.74 -19.07
CA ASP A 116 15.29 -1.90 -19.98
C ASP A 116 14.05 -1.12 -19.49
N LEU A 117 13.78 -1.13 -18.17
CA LEU A 117 12.71 -0.33 -17.57
C LEU A 117 12.98 1.17 -17.70
N GLY A 118 14.20 1.62 -17.36
CA GLY A 118 14.59 3.02 -17.43
C GLY A 118 14.52 3.59 -18.84
N THR A 119 15.01 2.85 -19.84
CA THR A 119 14.95 3.25 -21.26
C THR A 119 13.52 3.39 -21.75
N ARG A 120 12.62 2.47 -21.40
CA ARG A 120 11.20 2.58 -21.80
C ARG A 120 10.47 3.76 -21.15
N ILE A 121 10.80 4.08 -19.90
CA ILE A 121 10.25 5.26 -19.22
C ILE A 121 10.73 6.54 -19.95
N ASP A 122 12.02 6.61 -20.27
CA ASP A 122 12.62 7.75 -20.99
C ASP A 122 12.01 7.94 -22.40
N GLU A 123 11.78 6.85 -23.12
CA GLU A 123 11.11 6.85 -24.43
C GLU A 123 9.69 7.43 -24.35
N ILE A 124 8.90 7.02 -23.35
CA ILE A 124 7.53 7.53 -23.15
C ILE A 124 7.56 9.00 -22.74
N MET A 125 8.45 9.39 -21.81
CA MET A 125 8.61 10.79 -21.40
C MET A 125 9.00 11.69 -22.59
N SER A 126 9.87 11.20 -23.47
CA SER A 126 10.28 11.91 -24.67
C SER A 126 9.15 12.05 -25.69
N LYS A 127 8.43 10.95 -25.95
CA LYS A 127 7.28 10.92 -26.87
C LYS A 127 6.16 11.85 -26.39
N GLU A 128 5.87 11.83 -25.09
CA GLU A 128 4.81 12.62 -24.46
C GLU A 128 5.37 13.89 -23.80
N SER A 129 6.43 14.48 -24.36
CA SER A 129 7.17 15.62 -23.77
C SER A 129 6.28 16.80 -23.36
N SER A 130 5.19 17.05 -24.10
CA SER A 130 4.21 18.09 -23.74
C SER A 130 3.51 17.83 -22.39
N LEU A 131 3.24 16.58 -22.04
CA LEU A 131 2.66 16.20 -20.75
C LEU A 131 3.68 16.37 -19.60
N PHE A 132 4.98 16.33 -19.90
CA PHE A 132 6.07 16.47 -18.93
C PHE A 132 6.67 17.89 -18.87
N ALA A 133 6.02 18.88 -19.49
CA ALA A 133 6.46 20.27 -19.51
C ALA A 133 6.20 21.02 -18.19
N PHE A 134 6.60 20.43 -17.05
CA PHE A 134 6.48 21.00 -15.70
C PHE A 134 7.81 20.92 -14.95
N GLY A 135 7.96 21.73 -13.88
CA GLY A 135 9.07 21.57 -12.94
C GLY A 135 10.46 21.96 -13.45
N GLN A 136 10.55 22.89 -14.42
CA GLN A 136 11.82 23.33 -15.05
C GLN A 136 12.92 23.80 -14.07
N ASN A 137 12.56 24.17 -12.83
CA ASN A 137 13.49 24.66 -11.82
C ASN A 137 14.02 23.58 -10.87
N SER A 138 13.58 22.32 -11.00
CA SER A 138 14.06 21.21 -10.17
C SER A 138 14.37 20.00 -11.04
N GLN A 139 15.51 19.35 -10.83
CA GLN A 139 15.84 18.08 -11.47
C GLN A 139 15.66 16.93 -10.47
N PRO A 140 14.45 16.36 -10.35
CA PRO A 140 14.25 15.17 -9.53
C PRO A 140 15.02 13.98 -10.12
N LEU A 141 15.25 12.95 -9.30
CA LEU A 141 15.93 11.73 -9.69
C LEU A 141 14.97 10.55 -9.57
N LEU A 142 14.85 9.76 -10.64
CA LEU A 142 14.27 8.42 -10.60
C LEU A 142 15.42 7.42 -10.58
N LEU A 143 15.64 6.78 -9.42
CA LEU A 143 16.62 5.72 -9.26
C LEU A 143 15.93 4.35 -9.33
N ILE A 144 16.36 3.51 -10.26
CA ILE A 144 15.83 2.16 -10.48
C ILE A 144 16.85 1.15 -9.97
N LEU A 145 16.45 0.36 -8.98
CA LEU A 145 17.27 -0.65 -8.33
C LEU A 145 16.73 -2.06 -8.59
N ASP A 146 17.63 -3.04 -8.59
CA ASP A 146 17.30 -4.45 -8.72
C ASP A 146 17.31 -5.11 -7.34
N ARG A 147 16.24 -5.80 -6.98
CA ARG A 147 16.14 -6.47 -5.69
C ARG A 147 17.20 -7.58 -5.51
N ARG A 148 17.76 -8.10 -6.59
CA ARG A 148 18.78 -9.14 -6.55
C ARG A 148 20.12 -8.69 -5.95
N ASP A 149 20.40 -7.38 -5.91
CA ASP A 149 21.61 -6.86 -5.25
C ASP A 149 21.47 -6.81 -3.72
N ASP A 150 20.24 -6.89 -3.20
CA ASP A 150 19.95 -6.96 -1.77
C ASP A 150 18.85 -8.00 -1.50
N PRO A 151 19.21 -9.30 -1.57
CA PRO A 151 18.29 -10.39 -1.30
C PRO A 151 18.06 -10.61 0.20
N ILE A 152 18.87 -10.01 1.06
CA ILE A 152 18.84 -10.23 2.51
C ILE A 152 17.68 -9.47 3.14
N THR A 153 17.54 -8.17 2.84
CA THR A 153 16.49 -7.32 3.44
C THR A 153 15.08 -7.93 3.43
N PRO A 154 14.55 -8.50 2.31
CA PRO A 154 13.21 -9.08 2.31
C PRO A 154 13.08 -10.42 3.06
N LEU A 155 14.19 -11.03 3.49
CA LEU A 155 14.20 -12.30 4.23
C LEU A 155 14.28 -12.13 5.74
N LEU A 156 14.69 -10.96 6.23
CA LEU A 156 14.86 -10.69 7.65
C LEU A 156 13.51 -10.49 8.33
N ASN A 157 13.37 -11.03 9.55
CA ASN A 157 12.25 -10.71 10.43
C ASN A 157 12.18 -9.20 10.71
N GLN A 158 10.98 -8.65 10.62
CA GLN A 158 10.69 -7.23 10.74
C GLN A 158 10.06 -6.89 12.09
N TRP A 159 10.62 -5.88 12.76
CA TRP A 159 10.20 -5.48 14.10
C TRP A 159 9.54 -4.10 14.18
N THR A 160 9.30 -3.44 13.05
CA THR A 160 8.50 -2.20 13.01
C THR A 160 7.03 -2.52 12.75
N TYR A 161 6.09 -1.72 13.28
CA TYR A 161 4.70 -2.12 13.35
C TYR A 161 4.10 -2.58 12.01
N GLN A 162 4.18 -1.74 10.97
CA GLN A 162 3.59 -2.05 9.67
C GLN A 162 4.28 -3.23 8.99
N ALA A 163 5.62 -3.30 9.08
CA ALA A 163 6.40 -4.36 8.45
C ALA A 163 6.12 -5.71 9.12
N MET A 164 6.11 -5.75 10.46
CA MET A 164 5.80 -6.94 11.25
C MET A 164 4.38 -7.45 10.99
N VAL A 165 3.39 -6.55 10.90
CA VAL A 165 2.02 -6.93 10.53
C VAL A 165 1.98 -7.50 9.11
N HIS A 166 2.69 -6.89 8.16
CA HIS A 166 2.72 -7.40 6.79
C HIS A 166 3.41 -8.76 6.69
N GLU A 167 4.47 -8.99 7.45
CA GLU A 167 5.19 -10.25 7.47
C GLU A 167 4.36 -11.38 8.08
N LEU A 168 3.81 -11.16 9.28
CA LEU A 168 3.15 -12.23 10.03
C LEU A 168 1.67 -12.41 9.65
N LEU A 169 0.99 -11.34 9.27
CA LEU A 169 -0.46 -11.35 9.02
C LEU A 169 -0.86 -10.93 7.60
N THR A 170 0.10 -10.47 6.78
CA THR A 170 -0.12 -9.96 5.42
C THR A 170 -1.11 -8.81 5.34
N ILE A 171 -0.58 -7.61 5.04
CA ILE A 171 -1.41 -6.47 4.66
C ILE A 171 -1.71 -6.55 3.16
N ASN A 172 -2.99 -6.65 2.80
CA ASN A 172 -3.45 -6.59 1.42
C ASN A 172 -4.48 -5.46 1.26
N ASN A 173 -4.18 -4.44 0.44
CA ASN A 173 -5.03 -3.25 0.26
C ASN A 173 -5.47 -2.62 1.59
N ASN A 174 -4.53 -2.44 2.52
CA ASN A 174 -4.76 -1.91 3.87
C ASN A 174 -5.68 -2.78 4.75
N ARG A 175 -5.90 -4.04 4.38
CA ARG A 175 -6.70 -5.01 5.14
C ARG A 175 -5.83 -6.16 5.65
N VAL A 176 -6.16 -6.64 6.83
CA VAL A 176 -5.56 -7.81 7.48
C VAL A 176 -6.67 -8.79 7.81
N ASN A 177 -6.49 -10.05 7.41
CA ASN A 177 -7.45 -11.12 7.67
C ASN A 177 -7.09 -11.84 8.98
N LEU A 178 -8.00 -11.78 9.95
CA LEU A 178 -7.87 -12.44 11.26
C LEU A 178 -8.91 -13.57 11.45
N SER A 179 -9.58 -14.01 10.39
CA SER A 179 -10.62 -15.06 10.46
C SER A 179 -10.10 -16.40 11.00
N ASN A 180 -8.80 -16.67 10.86
CA ASN A 180 -8.15 -17.89 11.36
C ASN A 180 -7.63 -17.76 12.79
N VAL A 181 -7.73 -16.57 13.40
CA VAL A 181 -7.23 -16.31 14.75
C VAL A 181 -8.26 -16.76 15.79
N THR A 182 -7.84 -17.63 16.70
CA THR A 182 -8.70 -18.15 17.76
C THR A 182 -9.12 -17.05 18.73
N GLY A 183 -10.41 -16.97 19.07
CA GLY A 183 -10.92 -15.99 20.03
C GLY A 183 -11.22 -14.61 19.45
N VAL A 184 -11.01 -14.39 18.15
CA VAL A 184 -11.38 -13.15 17.46
C VAL A 184 -12.86 -13.18 17.10
N SER A 185 -13.57 -12.08 17.36
CA SER A 185 -14.99 -11.96 17.02
C SER A 185 -15.19 -11.88 15.51
N LYS A 186 -16.36 -12.30 15.01
CA LYS A 186 -16.68 -12.19 13.57
C LYS A 186 -16.58 -10.76 13.02
N GLU A 187 -16.80 -9.76 13.88
CA GLU A 187 -16.67 -8.35 13.50
C GLU A 187 -15.23 -7.90 13.25
N LEU A 188 -14.25 -8.64 13.80
CA LEU A 188 -12.82 -8.39 13.66
C LEU A 188 -12.13 -9.38 12.72
N SER A 189 -12.88 -10.21 12.00
CA SER A 189 -12.31 -11.18 11.05
C SER A 189 -11.52 -10.49 9.93
N GLU A 190 -11.84 -9.24 9.63
CA GLU A 190 -11.07 -8.39 8.73
C GLU A 190 -10.89 -7.01 9.36
N VAL A 191 -9.64 -6.55 9.38
CA VAL A 191 -9.23 -5.30 10.03
C VAL A 191 -8.63 -4.35 9.00
N VAL A 192 -9.05 -3.09 9.04
CA VAL A 192 -8.47 -2.02 8.20
C VAL A 192 -7.39 -1.25 8.96
N LEU A 193 -6.19 -1.16 8.36
CA LEU A 193 -5.04 -0.41 8.84
C LEU A 193 -4.71 0.72 7.86
N SER A 194 -5.21 1.93 8.15
CA SER A 194 -4.98 3.13 7.32
C SER A 194 -4.48 4.29 8.18
N ALA A 195 -3.33 4.85 7.80
CA ALA A 195 -2.72 6.00 8.47
C ALA A 195 -3.60 7.26 8.40
N GLU A 196 -4.43 7.39 7.36
CA GLU A 196 -5.29 8.56 7.16
C GLU A 196 -6.50 8.57 8.10
N GLN A 197 -7.00 7.38 8.45
CA GLN A 197 -8.24 7.22 9.23
C GLN A 197 -7.97 6.86 10.70
N ASP A 198 -6.74 6.41 11.00
CA ASP A 198 -6.31 5.94 12.30
C ASP A 198 -5.05 6.67 12.80
N THR A 199 -5.26 7.56 13.77
CA THR A 199 -4.19 8.34 14.40
C THR A 199 -3.24 7.52 15.26
N PHE A 200 -3.70 6.40 15.84
CA PHE A 200 -2.83 5.51 16.60
C PHE A 200 -1.90 4.79 15.64
N TYR A 201 -2.45 4.20 14.58
CA TYR A 201 -1.66 3.53 13.56
C TYR A 201 -0.63 4.49 12.95
N ALA A 202 -1.06 5.68 12.51
CA ALA A 202 -0.19 6.70 11.91
C ALA A 202 1.04 7.06 12.75
N LYS A 203 0.89 7.13 14.09
CA LYS A 203 2.00 7.43 15.01
C LYS A 203 2.92 6.24 15.27
N ASN A 204 2.44 5.01 15.04
CA ASN A 204 3.12 3.77 15.40
C ASN A 204 3.65 2.98 14.21
N ILE A 205 3.35 3.36 12.95
CA ILE A 205 3.71 2.61 11.72
C ILE A 205 5.17 2.13 11.74
N PHE A 206 6.09 2.99 12.17
CA PHE A 206 7.54 2.77 12.16
C PHE A 206 8.14 2.53 13.56
N MET A 207 7.32 2.49 14.60
CA MET A 207 7.80 2.21 15.96
C MET A 207 8.16 0.74 16.09
N ASN A 208 9.16 0.44 16.92
CA ASN A 208 9.59 -0.95 17.12
C ASN A 208 8.62 -1.73 18.02
N TYR A 209 8.72 -3.05 17.99
CA TYR A 209 7.83 -3.96 18.72
C TYR A 209 7.72 -3.66 20.23
N GLY A 210 8.83 -3.30 20.89
CA GLY A 210 8.84 -2.93 22.31
C GLY A 210 8.09 -1.62 22.59
N GLU A 211 8.27 -0.62 21.72
CA GLU A 211 7.56 0.67 21.81
C GLU A 211 6.06 0.50 21.59
N ILE A 212 5.64 -0.35 20.63
CA ILE A 212 4.24 -0.63 20.36
C ILE A 212 3.54 -1.21 21.59
N GLY A 213 4.20 -2.14 22.31
CA GLY A 213 3.66 -2.71 23.55
C GLY A 213 3.37 -1.64 24.61
N THR A 214 4.30 -0.68 24.77
CA THR A 214 4.13 0.45 25.68
C THR A 214 3.00 1.38 25.22
N ASN A 215 2.95 1.69 23.93
CA ASN A 215 1.96 2.60 23.36
C ASN A 215 0.53 2.02 23.39
N ILE A 216 0.37 0.69 23.22
CA ILE A 216 -0.92 0.02 23.40
C ILE A 216 -1.39 0.08 24.84
N LYS A 217 -0.49 -0.12 25.80
CA LYS A 217 -0.84 0.03 27.22
C LYS A 217 -1.35 1.45 27.51
N GLN A 218 -0.67 2.47 27.02
CA GLN A 218 -1.12 3.86 27.13
C GLN A 218 -2.48 4.10 26.46
N LEU A 219 -2.71 3.51 25.28
CA LEU A 219 -3.99 3.59 24.57
C LEU A 219 -5.13 2.95 25.40
N MET A 220 -4.86 1.81 26.02
CA MET A 220 -5.80 1.11 26.90
C MET A 220 -6.11 1.92 28.16
N ASP A 221 -5.10 2.49 28.81
CA ASP A 221 -5.26 3.33 30.01
C ASP A 221 -6.10 4.58 29.71
N GLN A 222 -5.86 5.23 28.56
CA GLN A 222 -6.65 6.38 28.09
C GLN A 222 -8.11 6.00 27.82
N PHE A 223 -8.35 4.82 27.24
CA PHE A 223 -9.69 4.30 27.02
C PHE A 223 -10.41 4.03 28.35
N GLN A 224 -9.75 3.37 29.31
CA GLN A 224 -10.32 3.10 30.63
C GLN A 224 -10.67 4.39 31.39
N ALA A 225 -9.80 5.41 31.33
CA ALA A 225 -10.07 6.70 31.95
C ALA A 225 -11.32 7.39 31.34
N LYS A 226 -11.45 7.37 30.01
CA LYS A 226 -12.64 7.91 29.30
C LYS A 226 -13.90 7.07 29.54
N ALA A 227 -13.79 5.75 29.65
CA ALA A 227 -14.92 4.88 29.93
C ALA A 227 -15.50 5.15 31.33
N LYS A 228 -14.63 5.35 32.33
CA LYS A 228 -15.05 5.71 33.70
C LYS A 228 -15.75 7.08 33.77
N SER A 229 -15.33 8.06 32.96
CA SER A 229 -16.03 9.35 32.92
C SER A 229 -17.42 9.25 32.31
N HIS A 230 -17.64 8.32 31.37
CA HIS A 230 -18.93 8.09 30.72
C HIS A 230 -19.93 7.26 31.57
N GLN A 231 -19.51 6.67 32.70
CA GLN A 231 -20.39 5.91 33.58
C GLN A 231 -21.17 6.78 34.58
N LYS A 232 -20.79 8.05 34.78
CA LYS A 232 -21.46 8.99 35.70
C LYS A 232 -22.43 9.89 34.93
N ILE A 233 -23.64 9.39 34.69
CA ILE A 233 -24.74 10.18 34.11
C ILE A 233 -25.72 10.48 35.24
N GLU A 234 -25.65 11.68 35.80
CA GLU A 234 -26.46 12.09 36.96
C GLU A 234 -27.45 13.23 36.61
N SER A 235 -27.26 13.92 35.48
CA SER A 235 -28.12 15.03 35.03
C SER A 235 -28.50 14.96 33.54
N ILE A 236 -29.52 15.73 33.14
CA ILE A 236 -29.94 15.89 31.74
C ILE A 236 -28.84 16.53 30.89
N ALA A 237 -28.02 17.41 31.48
CA ALA A 237 -26.85 17.98 30.81
C ALA A 237 -25.80 16.90 30.51
N ASP A 238 -25.59 15.95 31.43
CA ASP A 238 -24.67 14.84 31.22
C ASP A 238 -25.14 13.89 30.13
N ILE A 239 -26.46 13.66 30.02
CA ILE A 239 -27.05 12.88 28.92
C ILE A 239 -26.73 13.53 27.57
N LYS A 240 -26.89 14.86 27.46
CA LYS A 240 -26.57 15.59 26.23
C LYS A 240 -25.08 15.48 25.87
N CYS A 241 -24.19 15.73 26.83
CA CYS A 241 -22.75 15.60 26.65
C CYS A 241 -22.33 14.17 26.26
N PHE A 242 -22.95 13.14 26.87
CA PHE A 242 -22.71 11.75 26.54
C PHE A 242 -23.12 11.43 25.11
N VAL A 243 -24.33 11.83 24.69
CA VAL A 243 -24.82 11.60 23.32
C VAL A 243 -23.93 12.28 22.28
N GLU A 244 -23.44 13.49 22.57
CA GLU A 244 -22.50 14.20 21.70
C GLU A 244 -21.11 13.52 21.62
N ALA A 245 -20.62 12.96 22.73
CA ALA A 245 -19.32 12.29 22.81
C ALA A 245 -19.35 10.80 22.36
N TYR A 246 -20.52 10.16 22.37
CA TYR A 246 -20.67 8.72 22.12
C TYR A 246 -20.09 8.24 20.77
N PRO A 247 -20.27 8.95 19.63
CA PRO A 247 -19.65 8.54 18.37
C PRO A 247 -18.12 8.48 18.44
N GLN A 248 -17.50 9.44 19.11
CA GLN A 248 -16.04 9.47 19.31
C GLN A 248 -15.58 8.36 20.25
N PHE A 249 -16.34 8.10 21.33
CA PHE A 249 -16.08 7.01 22.25
C PHE A 249 -16.16 5.64 21.55
N LYS A 250 -17.19 5.43 20.71
CA LYS A 250 -17.34 4.20 19.91
C LYS A 250 -16.18 4.01 18.93
N LYS A 251 -15.74 5.08 18.25
CA LYS A 251 -14.55 5.03 17.36
C LYS A 251 -13.29 4.67 18.14
N LEU A 252 -13.09 5.27 19.32
CA LEU A 252 -11.96 4.96 20.19
C LEU A 252 -11.98 3.50 20.66
N SER A 253 -13.14 3.01 21.12
CA SER A 253 -13.32 1.61 21.53
C SER A 253 -12.95 0.66 20.40
N GLY A 254 -13.44 0.91 19.18
CA GLY A 254 -13.12 0.11 18.01
C GLY A 254 -11.61 0.10 17.70
N ASN A 255 -10.95 1.26 17.76
CA ASN A 255 -9.51 1.35 17.53
C ASN A 255 -8.69 0.63 18.61
N VAL A 256 -9.07 0.76 19.89
CA VAL A 256 -8.41 0.04 21.00
C VAL A 256 -8.53 -1.46 20.79
N THR A 257 -9.76 -1.97 20.60
CA THR A 257 -10.01 -3.39 20.36
C THR A 257 -9.22 -3.89 19.16
N LYS A 258 -9.25 -3.16 18.04
CA LYS A 258 -8.50 -3.48 16.83
C LYS A 258 -7.00 -3.68 17.09
N HIS A 259 -6.34 -2.68 17.66
CA HIS A 259 -4.89 -2.72 17.84
C HIS A 259 -4.45 -3.69 18.93
N VAL A 260 -5.24 -3.86 19.99
CA VAL A 260 -5.02 -4.89 21.02
C VAL A 260 -5.12 -6.28 20.41
N THR A 261 -6.12 -6.54 19.55
CA THR A 261 -6.26 -7.84 18.88
C THR A 261 -5.08 -8.11 17.93
N VAL A 262 -4.73 -7.14 17.08
CA VAL A 262 -3.61 -7.30 16.13
C VAL A 262 -2.30 -7.57 16.88
N VAL A 263 -1.96 -6.76 17.89
CA VAL A 263 -0.69 -6.95 18.62
C VAL A 263 -0.71 -8.17 19.52
N GLY A 264 -1.88 -8.55 20.06
CA GLY A 264 -2.06 -9.82 20.76
C GLY A 264 -1.71 -11.01 19.87
N GLU A 265 -2.17 -11.00 18.61
CA GLU A 265 -1.83 -12.05 17.65
C GLU A 265 -0.34 -12.02 17.25
N LEU A 266 0.23 -10.83 17.01
CA LEU A 266 1.67 -10.71 16.75
C LEU A 266 2.49 -11.31 17.90
N SER A 267 2.11 -11.02 19.16
CA SER A 267 2.78 -11.59 20.33
C SER A 267 2.63 -13.10 20.40
N ALA A 268 1.45 -13.64 20.09
CA ALA A 268 1.22 -15.07 20.07
C ALA A 268 2.10 -15.77 19.01
N MET A 269 2.22 -15.18 17.81
CA MET A 269 3.08 -15.70 16.74
C MET A 269 4.56 -15.61 17.09
N VAL A 270 5.03 -14.49 17.64
CA VAL A 270 6.42 -14.31 18.10
C VAL A 270 6.81 -15.39 19.10
N THR A 271 5.95 -15.66 20.10
CA THR A 271 6.20 -16.72 21.08
C THR A 271 6.12 -18.11 20.47
N LYS A 272 5.11 -18.38 19.63
CA LYS A 272 4.88 -19.70 19.03
C LYS A 272 6.03 -20.14 18.12
N TYR A 273 6.63 -19.21 17.37
CA TYR A 273 7.68 -19.51 16.40
C TYR A 273 9.08 -19.11 16.90
N HIS A 274 9.22 -18.72 18.17
CA HIS A 274 10.49 -18.30 18.77
C HIS A 274 11.21 -17.22 17.93
N LEU A 275 10.45 -16.24 17.43
CA LEU A 275 10.96 -15.28 16.43
C LEU A 275 12.05 -14.36 16.97
N LEU A 276 12.14 -14.16 18.29
CA LEU A 276 13.20 -13.35 18.89
C LEU A 276 14.57 -14.01 18.68
N ASP A 277 14.71 -15.29 19.02
CA ASP A 277 16.00 -15.97 18.88
C ASP A 277 16.30 -16.36 17.43
N VAL A 278 15.27 -16.59 16.59
CA VAL A 278 15.44 -16.70 15.11
C VAL A 278 15.97 -15.40 14.54
N SER A 279 15.34 -14.27 14.88
CA SER A 279 15.76 -12.96 14.39
C SER A 279 17.16 -12.57 14.88
N GLU A 280 17.55 -12.98 16.09
CA GLU A 280 18.90 -12.76 16.60
C GLU A 280 19.93 -13.43 15.68
N VAL A 281 19.74 -14.72 15.41
CA VAL A 281 20.61 -15.49 14.51
C VAL A 281 20.61 -14.92 13.08
N GLU A 282 19.47 -14.46 12.56
CA GLU A 282 19.40 -13.79 11.25
C GLU A 282 20.27 -12.53 11.20
N GLN A 283 20.21 -11.68 12.24
CA GLN A 283 20.98 -10.45 12.32
C GLN A 283 22.48 -10.72 12.49
N GLU A 284 22.84 -11.74 13.27
CA GLU A 284 24.23 -12.20 13.41
C GLU A 284 24.78 -12.66 12.06
N ILE A 285 24.05 -13.50 11.32
CA ILE A 285 24.46 -14.00 10.00
C ILE A 285 24.59 -12.86 8.99
N SER A 286 23.67 -11.89 9.00
CA SER A 286 23.69 -10.80 8.02
C SER A 286 24.78 -9.76 8.29
N SER A 287 25.20 -9.61 9.55
CA SER A 287 25.98 -8.43 10.00
C SER A 287 27.33 -8.77 10.61
N GLN A 288 27.56 -10.03 11.01
CA GLN A 288 28.79 -10.48 11.69
C GLN A 288 29.53 -11.55 10.88
N ASN A 289 30.84 -11.67 11.12
CA ASN A 289 31.72 -12.63 10.46
C ASN A 289 32.18 -13.74 11.42
N ASP A 290 31.25 -14.47 12.03
CA ASP A 290 31.54 -15.63 12.89
C ASP A 290 30.78 -16.89 12.45
N HIS A 291 31.23 -17.49 11.35
CA HIS A 291 30.59 -18.66 10.76
C HIS A 291 30.46 -19.85 11.74
N SER A 292 31.49 -20.09 12.55
CA SER A 292 31.52 -21.25 13.46
C SER A 292 30.46 -21.11 14.56
N SER A 293 30.36 -19.92 15.16
CA SER A 293 29.33 -19.62 16.16
C SER A 293 27.93 -19.71 15.55
N HIS A 294 27.70 -19.03 14.41
CA HIS A 294 26.38 -19.02 13.76
C HIS A 294 25.93 -20.44 13.36
N LEU A 295 26.83 -21.25 12.81
CA LEU A 295 26.53 -22.64 12.44
C LEU A 295 26.15 -23.48 13.67
N HIS A 296 26.77 -23.21 14.82
CA HIS A 296 26.42 -23.88 16.07
C HIS A 296 25.03 -23.45 16.55
N SER A 297 24.72 -22.15 16.54
CA SER A 297 23.40 -21.62 16.90
C SER A 297 22.28 -22.20 16.04
N ILE A 298 22.46 -22.27 14.71
CA ILE A 298 21.47 -22.87 13.80
C ILE A 298 21.23 -24.34 14.12
N LYS A 299 22.28 -25.10 14.46
CA LYS A 299 22.16 -26.55 14.71
C LYS A 299 21.49 -26.90 16.04
N ASN A 300 21.49 -25.96 16.99
CA ASN A 300 20.91 -26.15 18.31
C ASN A 300 19.43 -25.74 18.37
N TYR A 301 18.91 -25.16 17.30
CA TYR A 301 17.50 -24.86 17.07
C TYR A 301 16.76 -26.06 16.49
#